data_AF-A0A5S9ME28-F1
#
_entry.id   AF-A0A5S9ME28-F1
#
_cell.length_a   1.000
_cell.length_b   1.000
_cell.length_c   1.000
_cell.angle_alpha   90.00
_cell.angle_beta   90.00
_cell.angle_gamma   90.00
#
_symmetry.space_group_name_H-M   'P 1'
#
loop_
_entity.id
_entity.type
_entity.pdbx_description
1 polymer ?
#
loop_
_entity_poly.entity_id
_entity_poly.type
_entity_poly.pdbx_seq_one_letter_code
_entity_poly.pdbx_strand_id
1 'polypeptide(L)'
;MFNCMKKGLIYRGEYIINWDPATKTALSDIEVIYKDVQGAFYHLRYPLSDGTGSIEIATTRPETMLGDTAVAVHPDDERYQHLIGKTVVLPITGREIPIVGDDYVDMEFGSGAVKITPAHDPNDFELGNRHGLERILVMNEDGTMNANALKYKGMDRFECRKQLVKDLQEEGILFKIEDHMHSVGHSERSGAVVEPYLSTQWFVKMQPLADEAIHLQKGDDQVQFVPDRFEKTYLHWMENIRDWCISRQLWWGHRIPAWYHKEKRKKYTLDLKHQKILRTGNRITMCLIHGLVQHFGRFLQWAGQMQTVKTSSATTQPICL
;
A
#
# COMPACT_ATOMS: atom_id res chain seq x y z
N MET A 1 0.52 5.45 -21.16
CA MET A 1 1.55 4.69 -20.42
C MET A 1 2.95 4.81 -21.02
N PHE A 2 3.20 4.40 -22.27
CA PHE A 2 4.56 4.41 -22.86
C PHE A 2 5.29 5.76 -22.81
N ASN A 3 4.62 6.86 -23.12
CA ASN A 3 5.24 8.18 -23.06
C ASN A 3 5.64 8.57 -21.64
N CYS A 4 4.78 8.31 -20.65
CA CYS A 4 5.10 8.54 -19.24
C CYS A 4 6.29 7.69 -18.78
N MET A 5 6.40 6.43 -19.24
CA MET A 5 7.56 5.58 -18.95
C MET A 5 8.86 6.13 -19.57
N LYS A 6 8.82 6.60 -20.82
CA LYS A 6 9.99 7.24 -21.47
C LYS A 6 10.44 8.49 -20.71
N LYS A 7 9.50 9.23 -20.14
CA LYS A 7 9.76 10.40 -19.29
C LYS A 7 10.18 10.04 -17.85
N GLY A 8 10.28 8.75 -17.50
CA GLY A 8 10.64 8.31 -16.15
C GLY A 8 9.56 8.59 -15.09
N LEU A 9 8.33 8.90 -15.52
CA LEU A 9 7.20 9.22 -14.65
C LEU A 9 6.51 7.97 -14.11
N ILE A 10 6.66 6.81 -14.75
CA ILE A 10 6.07 5.57 -14.24
C ILE A 10 7.14 4.72 -13.60
N TYR A 11 6.86 4.23 -12.39
CA TYR A 11 7.72 3.33 -11.66
C TYR A 11 6.93 2.20 -11.01
N ARG A 12 7.64 1.17 -10.56
CA ARG A 12 7.10 0.07 -9.79
C ARG A 12 7.78 0.06 -8.44
N GLY A 13 6.99 0.09 -7.38
CA GLY A 13 7.50 0.19 -6.01
C GLY A 13 6.56 -0.51 -5.03
N GLU A 14 7.07 -0.77 -3.83
CA GLU A 14 6.26 -1.14 -2.69
C GLU A 14 5.81 0.12 -1.97
N TYR A 15 4.51 0.23 -1.75
CA TYR A 15 3.89 1.39 -1.11
C TYR A 15 2.63 0.95 -0.37
N ILE A 16 2.20 1.73 0.63
CA ILE A 16 0.90 1.54 1.28
C ILE A 16 -0.20 2.03 0.36
N ILE A 17 -1.11 1.13 0.02
CA ILE A 17 -2.26 1.44 -0.82
C ILE A 17 -3.55 1.21 -0.05
N ASN A 18 -4.61 1.90 -0.47
CA ASN A 18 -5.96 1.53 -0.09
C ASN A 18 -6.30 0.20 -0.76
N TRP A 19 -6.61 -0.82 0.02
CA TRP A 19 -6.93 -2.16 -0.45
C TRP A 19 -8.35 -2.54 -0.07
N ASP A 20 -9.09 -3.11 -1.01
CA ASP A 20 -10.39 -3.71 -0.76
C ASP A 20 -10.19 -5.23 -0.54
N PRO A 21 -10.32 -5.74 0.70
CA PRO A 21 -10.11 -7.17 0.97
C PRO A 21 -11.19 -8.06 0.36
N ALA A 22 -12.40 -7.53 0.14
CA ALA A 22 -13.52 -8.30 -0.41
C ALA A 22 -13.34 -8.54 -1.91
N THR A 23 -12.88 -7.51 -2.63
CA THR A 23 -12.65 -7.60 -4.09
C THR A 23 -11.19 -7.84 -4.48
N LYS A 24 -10.27 -7.85 -3.50
CA LYS A 24 -8.83 -8.10 -3.64
C LYS A 24 -8.17 -7.20 -4.67
N THR A 25 -8.41 -5.90 -4.57
CA THR A 25 -7.84 -4.90 -5.48
C THR A 25 -7.45 -3.62 -4.76
N ALA A 26 -6.43 -2.96 -5.30
CA ALA A 26 -6.11 -1.59 -4.94
C ALA A 26 -7.26 -0.63 -5.30
N LEU A 27 -7.44 0.39 -4.47
CA LEU A 27 -8.34 1.53 -4.64
C LEU A 27 -7.50 2.82 -4.70
N SER A 28 -7.99 3.81 -5.44
CA SER A 28 -7.52 5.19 -5.32
C SER A 28 -8.20 5.91 -4.16
N ASP A 29 -7.64 7.02 -3.70
CA ASP A 29 -8.19 7.80 -2.58
C ASP A 29 -9.63 8.27 -2.83
N ILE A 30 -9.98 8.57 -4.09
CA ILE A 30 -11.35 9.00 -4.46
C ILE A 30 -12.37 7.85 -4.44
N GLU A 31 -11.92 6.59 -4.48
CA GLU A 31 -12.77 5.39 -4.41
C GLU A 31 -13.07 4.98 -2.95
N VAL A 32 -12.60 5.77 -1.97
CA VAL A 32 -12.79 5.52 -0.54
C VAL A 32 -13.79 6.52 0.06
N ILE A 33 -14.86 5.99 0.63
CA ILE A 33 -15.90 6.76 1.32
C ILE A 33 -15.71 6.63 2.83
N TYR A 34 -15.48 7.75 3.49
CA TYR A 34 -15.32 7.78 4.93
C TYR A 34 -16.67 7.83 5.64
N LYS A 35 -16.79 7.03 6.71
CA LYS A 35 -17.96 6.98 7.59
C LYS A 35 -17.51 7.02 9.03
N ASP A 36 -18.22 7.76 9.86
CA ASP A 36 -17.94 7.78 11.29
C ASP A 36 -18.47 6.50 11.93
N VAL A 37 -17.58 5.79 12.62
CA VAL A 37 -17.88 4.52 13.27
C VAL A 37 -17.50 4.62 14.74
N GLN A 38 -18.41 4.16 15.60
CA GLN A 38 -18.12 3.98 17.02
C GLN A 38 -17.09 2.86 17.16
N GLY A 39 -15.88 3.22 17.57
CA GLY A 39 -14.78 2.30 17.84
C GLY A 39 -14.33 2.38 19.29
N ALA A 40 -13.12 1.87 19.51
CA ALA A 40 -12.47 1.88 20.79
C ALA A 40 -11.01 2.30 20.64
N PHE A 41 -10.48 2.91 21.69
CA PHE A 41 -9.11 3.31 21.83
C PHE A 41 -8.47 2.48 22.95
N TYR A 42 -7.46 1.71 22.59
CA TYR A 42 -6.87 0.65 23.40
C TYR A 42 -5.55 1.14 23.97
N HIS A 43 -5.42 1.15 25.30
CA HIS A 43 -4.19 1.52 26.00
C HIS A 43 -3.44 0.27 26.47
N LEU A 44 -2.24 0.10 25.93
CA LEU A 44 -1.37 -1.06 26.06
C LEU A 44 -0.08 -0.67 26.78
N ARG A 45 0.56 -1.62 27.47
CA ARG A 45 1.92 -1.45 28.02
C ARG A 45 2.90 -2.36 27.33
N TYR A 46 3.92 -1.79 26.68
CA TYR A 46 5.01 -2.57 26.11
C TYR A 46 6.17 -2.60 27.11
N PRO A 47 6.60 -3.77 27.60
CA PRO A 47 7.73 -3.87 28.53
C PRO A 47 9.05 -3.48 27.84
N LEU A 48 9.90 -2.74 28.54
CA LEU A 48 11.27 -2.45 28.09
C LEU A 48 12.10 -3.74 28.11
N SER A 49 12.93 -3.96 27.08
CA SER A 49 13.75 -5.18 26.98
C SER A 49 14.77 -5.32 28.11
N ASP A 50 15.19 -4.21 28.70
CA ASP A 50 16.12 -4.18 29.85
C ASP A 50 15.44 -4.50 31.19
N GLY A 51 14.12 -4.71 31.21
CA GLY A 51 13.33 -5.02 32.41
C GLY A 51 13.12 -3.84 33.35
N THR A 52 13.53 -2.63 32.98
CA THR A 52 13.45 -1.45 33.85
C THR A 52 12.05 -0.84 33.97
N GLY A 53 11.10 -1.26 33.12
CA GLY A 53 9.74 -0.75 33.14
C GLY A 53 8.96 -1.09 31.87
N SER A 54 8.04 -0.20 31.50
CA SER A 54 7.21 -0.31 30.30
C SER A 54 6.88 1.07 29.76
N ILE A 55 6.51 1.14 28.48
CA ILE A 55 5.95 2.33 27.83
C ILE A 55 4.47 2.12 27.54
N GLU A 56 3.67 3.14 27.76
CA GLU A 56 2.24 3.14 27.44
C GLU A 56 2.04 3.53 25.97
N ILE A 57 1.23 2.78 25.24
CA ILE A 57 0.90 3.03 23.84
C ILE A 57 -0.60 3.01 23.68
N ALA A 58 -1.13 3.90 22.84
CA ALA A 58 -2.54 3.88 22.50
C ALA A 58 -2.77 3.60 21.00
N THR A 59 -3.82 2.85 20.67
CA THR A 59 -4.15 2.48 19.29
C THR A 59 -5.64 2.23 19.11
N THR A 60 -6.18 2.47 17.91
CA THR A 60 -7.54 2.03 17.50
C THR A 60 -7.53 0.65 16.84
N ARG A 61 -6.35 0.12 16.48
CA ARG A 61 -6.17 -1.11 15.70
C ARG A 61 -5.19 -2.08 16.36
N PRO A 62 -5.57 -2.74 17.46
CA PRO A 62 -4.65 -3.60 18.19
C PRO A 62 -4.21 -4.81 17.36
N GLU A 63 -5.01 -5.33 16.42
CA GLU A 63 -4.63 -6.44 15.56
C GLU A 63 -3.42 -6.15 14.66
N THR A 64 -3.16 -4.87 14.35
CA THR A 64 -1.98 -4.47 13.58
C THR A 64 -0.70 -4.50 14.40
N MET A 65 -0.79 -4.51 15.73
CA MET A 65 0.38 -4.50 16.62
C MET A 65 1.33 -5.68 16.39
N LEU A 66 0.80 -6.80 15.90
CA LEU A 66 1.58 -7.99 15.54
C LEU A 66 2.61 -7.70 14.44
N GLY A 67 2.44 -6.62 13.69
CA GLY A 67 3.35 -6.13 12.66
C GLY A 67 4.22 -4.96 13.10
N ASP A 68 4.20 -4.57 14.39
CA ASP A 68 4.97 -3.43 14.88
C ASP A 68 6.46 -3.66 14.72
N THR A 69 7.15 -2.61 14.31
CA THR A 69 8.60 -2.61 14.10
C THR A 69 9.31 -1.48 14.84
N ALA A 70 8.57 -0.57 15.47
CA ALA A 70 9.08 0.40 16.44
C ALA A 70 7.95 0.95 17.32
N VAL A 71 8.33 1.68 18.36
CA VAL A 71 7.49 2.66 19.04
C VAL A 71 8.09 4.03 18.77
N ALA A 72 7.28 5.02 18.39
CA ALA A 72 7.75 6.38 18.20
C ALA A 72 7.27 7.29 19.34
N VAL A 73 8.14 8.21 19.74
CA VAL A 73 7.85 9.26 20.72
C VAL A 73 8.36 10.59 20.17
N HIS A 74 7.79 11.70 20.63
CA HIS A 74 8.31 13.01 20.24
C HIS A 74 9.69 13.23 20.89
N PRO A 75 10.72 13.71 20.15
CA PRO A 75 12.05 13.97 20.70
C PRO A 75 12.05 14.99 21.85
N ASP A 76 11.07 15.90 21.88
CA ASP A 76 10.93 16.91 22.94
C ASP A 76 10.02 16.47 24.11
N ASP A 77 9.50 15.24 24.09
CA ASP A 77 8.67 14.75 25.20
C ASP A 77 9.53 14.29 26.38
N GLU A 78 9.66 15.15 27.41
CA GLU A 78 10.45 14.88 28.61
C GLU A 78 10.06 13.55 29.30
N ARG A 79 8.82 13.08 29.13
CA ARG A 79 8.35 11.80 29.68
C ARG A 79 9.07 10.60 29.06
N TYR A 80 9.45 10.68 27.78
CA TYR A 80 9.96 9.54 27.00
C TYR A 80 11.33 9.75 26.34
N GLN A 81 11.88 10.96 26.38
CA GLN A 81 13.22 11.26 25.84
C GLN A 81 14.30 10.25 26.23
N HIS A 82 14.30 9.85 27.51
CA HIS A 82 15.26 8.90 28.06
C HIS A 82 15.08 7.44 27.57
N LEU A 83 14.00 7.17 26.83
CA LEU A 83 13.72 5.88 26.22
C LEU A 83 14.14 5.79 24.74
N ILE A 84 14.42 6.92 24.09
CA ILE A 84 14.84 6.95 22.68
C ILE A 84 16.16 6.16 22.52
N GLY A 85 16.18 5.22 21.58
CA GLY A 85 17.29 4.30 21.35
C GLY A 85 17.28 3.05 22.23
N LYS A 86 16.39 2.95 23.22
CA LYS A 86 16.10 1.69 23.90
C LYS A 86 15.19 0.80 23.06
N THR A 87 14.96 -0.42 23.52
CA THR A 87 14.06 -1.39 22.89
C THR A 87 12.97 -1.83 23.86
N VAL A 88 11.84 -2.24 23.29
CA VAL A 88 10.72 -2.88 23.99
C VAL A 88 10.50 -4.28 23.44
N VAL A 89 9.97 -5.16 24.28
CA VAL A 89 9.48 -6.48 23.84
C VAL A 89 8.03 -6.32 23.44
N LEU A 90 7.75 -6.53 22.16
CA LEU A 90 6.41 -6.48 21.60
C LEU A 90 5.56 -7.63 22.18
N PRO A 91 4.46 -7.32 22.89
CA PRO A 91 3.56 -8.33 23.42
C PRO A 91 3.10 -9.37 22.39
N ILE A 92 2.82 -10.58 22.86
CA ILE A 92 2.42 -11.77 22.07
C ILE A 92 3.51 -12.31 21.14
N THR A 93 4.20 -11.45 20.39
CA THR A 93 5.22 -11.86 19.42
C THR A 93 6.59 -12.10 20.04
N GLY A 94 6.90 -11.40 21.13
CA GLY A 94 8.20 -11.45 21.80
C GLY A 94 9.34 -10.80 21.02
N ARG A 95 9.07 -10.11 19.91
CA ARG A 95 10.10 -9.39 19.15
C ARG A 95 10.61 -8.19 19.92
N GLU A 96 11.91 -7.93 19.86
CA GLU A 96 12.46 -6.65 20.32
C GLU A 96 12.35 -5.61 19.21
N ILE A 97 11.76 -4.46 19.52
CA ILE A 97 11.60 -3.34 18.59
C ILE A 97 12.13 -2.05 19.23
N PRO A 98 12.77 -1.17 18.45
CA PRO A 98 13.35 0.08 18.96
C PRO A 98 12.27 1.11 19.32
N ILE A 99 12.63 2.00 20.26
CA ILE A 99 11.95 3.27 20.49
C ILE A 99 12.70 4.35 19.70
N VAL A 100 12.01 5.02 18.78
CA VAL A 100 12.57 6.06 17.92
C VAL A 100 11.98 7.44 18.28
N GLY A 101 12.79 8.48 18.10
CA GLY A 101 12.33 9.86 18.22
C GLY A 101 11.90 10.40 16.86
N ASP A 102 10.65 10.88 16.73
CA ASP A 102 10.14 11.48 15.49
C ASP A 102 9.16 12.62 15.80
N ASP A 103 9.32 13.76 15.12
CA ASP A 103 8.53 14.98 15.33
C ASP A 103 7.09 14.88 14.79
N TYR A 104 6.77 13.81 14.05
CA TYR A 104 5.41 13.48 13.66
C TYR A 104 4.52 13.11 14.86
N VAL A 105 5.10 12.66 15.97
CA VAL A 105 4.32 12.17 17.12
C VAL A 105 3.74 13.33 17.91
N ASP A 106 2.42 13.39 18.00
CA ASP A 106 1.72 14.35 18.87
C ASP A 106 1.85 13.94 20.34
N MET A 107 2.47 14.81 21.15
CA MET A 107 2.67 14.61 22.59
C MET A 107 1.37 14.60 23.39
N GLU A 108 0.33 15.30 22.92
CA GLU A 108 -0.95 15.45 23.61
C GLU A 108 -1.94 14.33 23.27
N PHE A 109 -1.71 13.62 22.15
CA PHE A 109 -2.61 12.57 21.69
C PHE A 109 -2.32 11.21 22.35
N GLY A 110 -3.35 10.63 22.98
CA GLY A 110 -3.26 9.33 23.64
C GLY A 110 -2.22 9.34 24.76
N SER A 111 -1.18 8.51 24.66
CA SER A 111 -0.09 8.50 25.63
C SER A 111 1.08 9.44 25.28
N GLY A 112 1.14 9.98 24.07
CA GLY A 112 2.36 10.61 23.52
C GLY A 112 3.38 9.60 22.96
N ALA A 113 3.03 8.31 22.90
CA ALA A 113 3.81 7.27 22.27
C ALA A 113 2.94 6.42 21.32
N VAL A 114 3.43 6.20 20.11
CA VAL A 114 2.66 5.58 19.02
C VAL A 114 3.35 4.28 18.57
N LYS A 115 2.59 3.20 18.43
CA LYS A 115 3.08 1.97 17.79
C LYS A 115 3.26 2.20 16.29
N ILE A 116 4.39 1.78 15.74
CA ILE A 116 4.71 1.96 14.32
C ILE A 116 4.58 0.62 13.59
N THR A 117 3.61 0.54 12.70
CA THR A 117 3.32 -0.64 11.87
C THR A 117 3.39 -0.31 10.38
N PRO A 118 4.59 -0.17 9.78
CA PRO A 118 4.79 0.41 8.45
C PRO A 118 4.08 -0.32 7.29
N ALA A 119 3.62 -1.55 7.50
CA ALA A 119 2.91 -2.32 6.48
C ALA A 119 1.37 -2.17 6.51
N HIS A 120 0.81 -1.43 7.48
CA HIS A 120 -0.65 -1.34 7.73
C HIS A 120 -1.16 0.07 8.01
N ASP A 121 -0.31 1.09 7.94
CA ASP A 121 -0.72 2.49 8.07
C ASP A 121 0.16 3.41 7.19
N PRO A 122 -0.42 4.39 6.46
CA PRO A 122 0.34 5.27 5.57
C PRO A 122 1.34 6.18 6.31
N ASN A 123 1.01 6.65 7.51
CA ASN A 123 1.87 7.53 8.27
C ASN A 123 3.02 6.73 8.91
N ASP A 124 2.71 5.55 9.44
CA ASP A 124 3.73 4.61 9.95
C ASP A 124 4.69 4.16 8.84
N PHE A 125 4.21 4.06 7.59
CA PHE A 125 5.05 3.76 6.44
C PHE A 125 6.08 4.86 6.17
N GLU A 126 5.66 6.14 6.19
CA GLU A 126 6.58 7.26 6.00
C GLU A 126 7.55 7.42 7.16
N LEU A 127 7.09 7.23 8.40
CA LEU A 127 7.97 7.19 9.56
C LEU A 127 8.96 6.03 9.46
N GLY A 128 8.49 4.85 9.06
CA GLY A 128 9.32 3.68 8.79
C GLY A 128 10.39 3.94 7.73
N ASN A 129 10.09 4.74 6.69
CA ASN A 129 11.07 5.15 5.69
C ASN A 129 12.15 6.06 6.28
N ARG A 130 11.78 7.04 7.11
CA ARG A 130 12.73 7.97 7.75
C ARG A 130 13.71 7.25 8.68
N HIS A 131 13.23 6.24 9.40
CA HIS A 131 14.01 5.49 10.40
C HIS A 131 14.57 4.16 9.89
N GLY A 132 14.31 3.78 8.63
CA GLY A 132 14.79 2.53 8.04
C GLY A 132 14.20 1.27 8.69
N LEU A 133 12.94 1.33 9.13
CA LEU A 133 12.27 0.24 9.81
C LEU A 133 11.85 -0.88 8.84
N GLU A 134 11.85 -2.12 9.34
CA GLU A 134 11.30 -3.25 8.60
C GLU A 134 9.79 -3.05 8.35
N ARG A 135 9.27 -3.69 7.30
CA ARG A 135 7.85 -3.66 6.98
C ARG A 135 7.26 -5.06 7.11
N ILE A 136 6.59 -5.32 8.23
CA ILE A 136 6.05 -6.66 8.51
C ILE A 136 4.56 -6.70 8.20
N LEU A 137 4.21 -7.37 7.11
CA LEU A 137 2.83 -7.60 6.72
C LEU A 137 2.23 -8.76 7.55
N VAL A 138 1.09 -8.53 8.24
CA VAL A 138 0.42 -9.53 9.10
C VAL A 138 -0.93 -10.00 8.58
N MET A 139 -1.41 -9.40 7.49
CA MET A 139 -2.67 -9.75 6.84
C MET A 139 -2.39 -10.30 5.44
N ASN A 140 -3.28 -11.18 4.97
CA ASN A 140 -3.35 -11.62 3.59
C ASN A 140 -4.22 -10.64 2.77
N GLU A 141 -4.25 -10.83 1.46
CA GLU A 141 -5.05 -10.02 0.52
C GLU A 141 -6.57 -10.08 0.77
N ASP A 142 -7.08 -11.09 1.48
CA ASP A 142 -8.50 -11.19 1.86
C ASP A 142 -8.81 -10.59 3.25
N GLY A 143 -7.82 -10.00 3.93
CA GLY A 143 -7.97 -9.46 5.26
C GLY A 143 -7.92 -10.51 6.38
N THR A 144 -7.62 -11.78 6.07
CA THR A 144 -7.31 -12.80 7.08
C THR A 144 -5.87 -12.65 7.58
N MET A 145 -5.62 -13.06 8.81
CA MET A 145 -4.29 -12.98 9.42
C MET A 145 -3.34 -14.04 8.84
N ASN A 146 -2.09 -13.67 8.59
CA ASN A 146 -1.07 -14.53 7.97
C ASN A 146 -0.14 -15.20 9.02
N ALA A 147 0.97 -15.80 8.58
CA ALA A 147 1.89 -16.49 9.47
C ALA A 147 2.56 -15.60 10.53
N ASN A 148 2.74 -14.31 10.25
CA ASN A 148 3.32 -13.35 11.19
C ASN A 148 2.38 -13.03 12.37
N ALA A 149 1.10 -13.41 12.26
CA ALA A 149 0.12 -13.27 13.34
C ALA A 149 0.10 -14.45 14.33
N LEU A 150 1.05 -15.40 14.22
CA LEU A 150 1.23 -16.52 15.15
C LEU A 150 -0.06 -17.33 15.36
N LYS A 151 -0.55 -17.40 16.61
CA LYS A 151 -1.75 -18.16 16.99
C LYS A 151 -3.05 -17.64 16.37
N TYR A 152 -3.06 -16.41 15.84
CA TYR A 152 -4.22 -15.83 15.16
C TYR A 152 -4.26 -16.10 13.66
N LYS A 153 -3.25 -16.80 13.11
CA LYS A 153 -3.20 -17.14 11.69
C LYS A 153 -4.50 -17.78 11.22
N GLY A 154 -5.04 -17.27 10.11
CA GLY A 154 -6.26 -17.77 9.48
C GLY A 154 -7.56 -17.15 10.01
N MET A 155 -7.52 -16.37 11.09
CA MET A 155 -8.69 -15.60 11.57
C MET A 155 -8.94 -14.41 10.65
N ASP A 156 -10.21 -13.99 10.51
CA ASP A 156 -10.50 -12.66 9.99
C ASP A 156 -9.96 -11.58 10.94
N ARG A 157 -9.48 -10.46 10.41
CA ARG A 157 -8.88 -9.38 11.21
C ARG A 157 -9.79 -8.83 12.33
N PHE A 158 -11.10 -8.79 12.14
CA PHE A 158 -12.02 -8.32 13.17
C PHE A 158 -12.24 -9.37 14.27
N GLU A 159 -12.21 -10.65 13.91
CA GLU A 159 -12.21 -11.76 14.87
C GLU A 159 -10.89 -11.81 15.65
N CYS A 160 -9.76 -11.66 14.94
CA CYS A 160 -8.44 -11.53 15.52
C CYS A 160 -8.40 -10.36 16.52
N ARG A 161 -8.93 -9.18 16.16
CA ARG A 161 -9.03 -8.04 17.07
C ARG A 161 -9.74 -8.41 18.36
N LYS A 162 -10.90 -9.05 18.28
CA LYS A 162 -11.68 -9.46 19.46
C LYS A 162 -10.93 -10.47 20.34
N GLN A 163 -10.27 -11.45 19.73
CA GLN A 163 -9.53 -12.47 20.48
C GLN A 163 -8.25 -11.89 21.09
N LEU A 164 -7.48 -11.13 20.32
CA LEU A 164 -6.27 -10.46 20.78
C LEU A 164 -6.54 -9.52 21.95
N VAL A 165 -7.61 -8.73 21.89
CA VAL A 165 -8.01 -7.86 23.01
C VAL A 165 -8.24 -8.67 24.28
N LYS A 166 -8.94 -9.81 24.21
CA LYS A 166 -9.15 -10.68 25.38
C LYS A 166 -7.83 -11.19 25.94
N ASP A 167 -6.98 -11.74 25.07
CA ASP A 167 -5.68 -12.29 25.47
C ASP A 167 -4.82 -11.21 26.15
N LEU A 168 -4.78 -9.99 25.60
CA LEU A 168 -4.03 -8.88 26.17
C LEU A 168 -4.60 -8.39 27.52
N GLN A 169 -5.91 -8.50 27.73
CA GLN A 169 -6.52 -8.21 29.04
C GLN A 169 -6.17 -9.28 30.08
N GLU A 170 -6.21 -10.56 29.68
CA GLU A 170 -5.83 -11.69 30.53
C GLU A 170 -4.35 -11.62 30.95
N GLU A 171 -3.48 -11.16 30.05
CA GLU A 171 -2.06 -10.91 30.32
C GLU A 171 -1.79 -9.59 31.08
N GLY A 172 -2.83 -8.77 31.32
CA GLY A 172 -2.71 -7.48 32.00
C GLY A 172 -1.97 -6.39 31.20
N ILE A 173 -1.74 -6.64 29.90
CA ILE A 173 -1.05 -5.75 28.98
C ILE A 173 -1.98 -4.63 28.51
N LEU A 174 -3.22 -4.99 28.18
CA LEU A 174 -4.29 -4.04 27.89
C LEU A 174 -5.01 -3.68 29.19
N PHE A 175 -4.77 -2.48 29.70
CA PHE A 175 -5.27 -2.05 31.01
C PHE A 175 -6.43 -1.06 30.93
N LYS A 176 -6.69 -0.45 29.76
CA LYS A 176 -7.76 0.52 29.57
C LYS A 176 -8.27 0.50 28.12
N ILE A 177 -9.59 0.62 27.98
CA ILE A 177 -10.29 0.73 26.70
C ILE A 177 -11.23 1.93 26.83
N GLU A 178 -11.14 2.88 25.90
CA GLU A 178 -12.01 4.05 25.84
C GLU A 178 -12.87 4.01 24.58
N ASP A 179 -14.08 4.55 24.66
CA ASP A 179 -14.92 4.74 23.50
C ASP A 179 -14.37 5.86 22.63
N HIS A 180 -14.23 5.60 21.33
CA HIS A 180 -13.66 6.57 20.39
C HIS A 180 -14.36 6.52 19.04
N MET A 181 -14.96 7.63 18.66
CA MET A 181 -15.54 7.78 17.32
C MET A 181 -14.42 8.14 16.35
N HIS A 182 -14.29 7.34 15.29
CA HIS A 182 -13.25 7.56 14.29
C HIS A 182 -13.82 7.36 12.88
N SER A 183 -13.20 8.04 11.92
CA SER A 183 -13.61 7.97 10.52
C SER A 183 -12.94 6.79 9.83
N VAL A 184 -13.74 5.86 9.31
CA VAL A 184 -13.26 4.63 8.67
C VAL A 184 -13.56 4.66 7.18
N GLY A 185 -12.53 4.41 6.38
CA GLY A 185 -12.65 4.31 4.92
C GLY A 185 -13.37 3.03 4.49
N HIS A 186 -14.35 3.16 3.60
CA HIS A 186 -15.07 2.04 3.00
C HIS A 186 -14.96 2.11 1.48
N SER A 187 -14.83 0.96 0.83
CA SER A 187 -14.83 0.85 -0.63
C SER A 187 -16.17 1.37 -1.17
N GLU A 188 -16.13 2.30 -2.12
CA GLU A 188 -17.34 2.79 -2.80
C GLU A 188 -18.16 1.64 -3.43
N ARG A 189 -17.46 0.62 -3.94
CA ARG A 189 -18.09 -0.46 -4.72
C ARG A 189 -18.59 -1.61 -3.86
N SER A 190 -17.74 -2.12 -2.97
CA SER A 190 -18.08 -3.30 -2.16
C SER A 190 -18.67 -2.94 -0.80
N GLY A 191 -18.47 -1.70 -0.33
CA GLY A 191 -18.79 -1.29 1.03
C GLY A 191 -17.89 -1.90 2.10
N ALA A 192 -16.88 -2.69 1.74
CA ALA A 192 -15.94 -3.27 2.70
C ALA A 192 -15.07 -2.19 3.33
N VAL A 193 -14.69 -2.39 4.60
CA VAL A 193 -13.68 -1.55 5.27
C VAL A 193 -12.36 -1.69 4.52
N VAL A 194 -11.81 -0.55 4.11
CA VAL A 194 -10.55 -0.45 3.36
C VAL A 194 -9.38 -0.71 4.29
N GLU A 195 -8.43 -1.51 3.81
CA GLU A 195 -7.19 -1.79 4.52
C GLU A 195 -6.04 -1.01 3.89
N PRO A 196 -5.30 -0.20 4.65
CA PRO A 196 -3.97 0.22 4.22
C PRO A 196 -3.09 -1.02 4.15
N TYR A 197 -2.57 -1.35 2.97
CA TYR A 197 -1.89 -2.61 2.72
C TYR A 197 -0.62 -2.39 1.91
N LEU A 198 0.49 -2.96 2.38
CA LEU A 198 1.76 -2.90 1.66
C LEU A 198 1.71 -3.78 0.41
N SER A 199 1.81 -3.17 -0.76
CA SER A 199 1.75 -3.89 -2.03
C SER A 199 2.73 -3.36 -3.06
N THR A 200 3.29 -4.25 -3.88
CA THR A 200 4.09 -3.84 -5.04
C THR A 200 3.18 -3.47 -6.20
N GLN A 201 3.05 -2.18 -6.47
CA GLN A 201 2.16 -1.65 -7.52
C GLN A 201 2.93 -0.77 -8.52
N TRP A 202 2.24 -0.40 -9.60
CA TRP A 202 2.69 0.58 -10.57
C TRP A 202 2.13 1.95 -10.20
N PHE A 203 3.01 2.94 -10.23
CA PHE A 203 2.70 4.31 -9.84
C PHE A 203 3.09 5.29 -10.94
N VAL A 204 2.40 6.42 -10.98
CA VAL A 204 2.81 7.61 -11.73
C VAL A 204 3.33 8.64 -10.73
N LYS A 205 4.53 9.16 -10.97
CA LYS A 205 5.08 10.34 -10.31
C LYS A 205 4.23 11.55 -10.63
N MET A 206 3.39 11.96 -9.70
CA MET A 206 2.40 13.01 -9.93
C MET A 206 2.98 14.39 -9.71
N GLN A 207 3.94 14.55 -8.80
CA GLN A 207 4.50 15.87 -8.47
C GLN A 207 4.96 16.67 -9.70
N PRO A 208 5.78 16.13 -10.64
CA PRO A 208 6.22 16.90 -11.79
C PRO A 208 5.07 17.31 -12.73
N LEU A 209 3.99 16.52 -12.76
CA LEU A 209 2.81 16.81 -13.57
C LEU A 209 1.93 17.88 -12.90
N ALA A 210 1.80 17.83 -11.58
CA ALA A 210 1.08 18.84 -10.82
C ALA A 210 1.80 20.19 -10.84
N ASP A 211 3.13 20.21 -10.71
CA ASP A 211 3.93 21.44 -10.80
C ASP A 211 3.72 22.15 -12.15
N GLU A 212 3.74 21.38 -13.25
CA GLU A 212 3.48 21.90 -14.60
C GLU A 212 2.05 22.44 -14.72
N ALA A 213 1.07 21.74 -14.15
CA ALA A 213 -0.33 22.14 -14.21
C ALA A 213 -0.61 23.41 -13.38
N ILE A 214 -0.02 23.52 -12.18
CA ILE A 214 -0.08 24.73 -11.35
C ILE A 214 0.60 25.92 -12.06
N HIS A 215 1.76 25.68 -12.69
CA HIS A 215 2.46 26.72 -13.44
C HIS A 215 1.60 27.27 -14.58
N LEU A 216 0.95 26.39 -15.36
CA LEU A 216 0.03 26.80 -16.43
C LEU A 216 -1.19 27.56 -15.88
N GLN A 217 -1.75 27.11 -14.76
CA GLN A 217 -2.89 27.77 -14.13
C GLN A 217 -2.55 29.16 -13.59
N LYS A 218 -1.29 29.43 -13.21
CA LYS A 218 -0.82 30.74 -12.77
C LYS A 218 -0.39 31.66 -13.92
N GLY A 219 -0.39 31.17 -15.15
CA GLY A 219 0.05 31.91 -16.34
C GLY A 219 -1.08 32.63 -17.08
N ASP A 220 -0.73 33.25 -18.20
CA ASP A 220 -1.67 34.00 -19.03
C ASP A 220 -2.70 33.08 -19.74
N ASP A 221 -2.34 31.82 -19.98
CA ASP A 221 -3.17 30.78 -20.63
C ASP A 221 -3.93 29.89 -19.62
N GLN A 222 -4.30 30.44 -18.47
CA GLN A 222 -4.99 29.69 -17.41
C GLN A 222 -6.37 29.15 -17.83
N VAL A 223 -6.76 28.00 -17.27
CA VAL A 223 -8.09 27.43 -17.48
C VAL A 223 -9.11 28.24 -16.67
N GLN A 224 -10.21 28.63 -17.31
CA GLN A 224 -11.30 29.36 -16.66
C GLN A 224 -12.27 28.36 -16.00
N PHE A 225 -12.34 28.39 -14.67
CA PHE A 225 -13.25 27.54 -13.90
C PHE A 225 -14.61 28.22 -13.74
N VAL A 226 -15.71 27.48 -13.96
CA VAL A 226 -17.07 27.98 -13.72
C VAL A 226 -17.80 27.05 -12.75
N PRO A 227 -18.16 27.51 -11.53
CA PRO A 227 -17.82 28.81 -10.91
C PRO A 227 -16.34 28.92 -10.47
N ASP A 228 -15.82 30.14 -10.44
CA ASP A 228 -14.40 30.49 -10.17
C ASP A 228 -13.85 29.89 -8.88
N ARG A 229 -14.70 29.70 -7.87
CA ARG A 229 -14.31 29.11 -6.58
C ARG A 229 -13.63 27.74 -6.69
N PHE A 230 -13.92 26.98 -7.76
CA PHE A 230 -13.34 25.65 -7.95
C PHE A 230 -11.86 25.67 -8.30
N GLU A 231 -11.32 26.79 -8.78
CA GLU A 231 -9.88 26.94 -9.01
C GLU A 231 -9.09 26.73 -7.73
N LYS A 232 -9.55 27.29 -6.61
CA LYS A 232 -8.90 27.09 -5.30
C LYS A 232 -8.87 25.62 -4.89
N THR A 233 -9.98 24.91 -5.13
CA THR A 233 -10.06 23.47 -4.85
C THR A 233 -9.11 22.69 -5.74
N TYR A 234 -9.05 23.02 -7.04
CA TYR A 234 -8.14 22.40 -7.99
C TYR A 234 -6.66 22.61 -7.59
N LEU A 235 -6.26 23.85 -7.31
CA LEU A 235 -4.90 24.18 -6.89
C LEU A 235 -4.52 23.46 -5.60
N HIS A 236 -5.42 23.47 -4.62
CA HIS A 236 -5.21 22.75 -3.36
C HIS A 236 -5.00 21.25 -3.58
N TRP A 237 -5.75 20.63 -4.51
CA TRP A 237 -5.57 19.23 -4.89
C TRP A 237 -4.22 18.98 -5.57
N MET A 238 -3.80 19.84 -6.50
CA MET A 238 -2.53 19.70 -7.20
C MET A 238 -1.33 19.90 -6.25
N GLU A 239 -1.41 20.84 -5.31
CA GLU A 239 -0.34 21.13 -4.35
C GLU A 239 -0.09 19.98 -3.36
N ASN A 240 -1.12 19.18 -3.07
CA ASN A 240 -1.04 18.08 -2.10
C ASN A 240 -1.12 16.70 -2.77
N ILE A 241 -0.86 16.62 -4.08
CA ILE A 241 -1.03 15.38 -4.83
C ILE A 241 -0.02 14.31 -4.40
N ARG A 242 -0.48 13.06 -4.35
CA ARG A 242 0.37 11.89 -4.12
C ARG A 242 0.56 11.11 -5.41
N ASP A 243 1.61 10.29 -5.45
CA ASP A 243 1.87 9.42 -6.60
C ASP A 243 0.70 8.46 -6.83
N TRP A 244 0.20 8.44 -8.07
CA TRP A 244 -1.04 7.76 -8.38
C TRP A 244 -0.80 6.28 -8.63
N CYS A 245 -1.39 5.41 -7.80
CA CYS A 245 -1.43 3.97 -8.05
C CYS A 245 -2.31 3.67 -9.28
N ILE A 246 -1.68 3.22 -10.36
CA ILE A 246 -2.32 2.96 -11.66
C ILE A 246 -2.53 1.47 -11.95
N SER A 247 -2.07 0.56 -11.08
CA SER A 247 -2.37 -0.86 -11.23
C SER A 247 -3.58 -1.27 -10.40
N ARG A 248 -4.33 -2.24 -10.94
CA ARG A 248 -5.51 -2.87 -10.34
C ARG A 248 -5.45 -4.38 -10.57
N GLN A 249 -5.94 -5.15 -9.61
CA GLN A 249 -5.99 -6.61 -9.67
C GLN A 249 -7.36 -7.06 -10.20
N LEU A 250 -7.79 -6.43 -11.30
CA LEU A 250 -9.09 -6.65 -11.92
C LEU A 250 -8.98 -7.49 -13.18
N TRP A 251 -10.05 -8.24 -13.48
CA TRP A 251 -10.19 -8.97 -14.74
C TRP A 251 -10.61 -8.07 -15.90
N TRP A 252 -11.39 -7.03 -15.60
CA TRP A 252 -11.86 -6.05 -16.56
C TRP A 252 -11.04 -4.77 -16.47
N GLY A 253 -10.45 -4.35 -17.59
CA GLY A 253 -9.59 -3.16 -17.68
C GLY A 253 -8.52 -3.31 -18.75
N HIS A 254 -7.70 -2.27 -18.92
CA HIS A 254 -6.60 -2.32 -19.89
C HIS A 254 -5.39 -3.00 -19.27
N ARG A 255 -4.90 -4.09 -19.87
CA ARG A 255 -3.69 -4.75 -19.36
C ARG A 255 -2.50 -3.80 -19.42
N ILE A 256 -1.78 -3.70 -18.31
CA ILE A 256 -0.51 -2.96 -18.28
C ILE A 256 0.48 -3.65 -19.23
N PRO A 257 1.02 -2.95 -20.25
CA PRO A 257 1.98 -3.52 -21.19
C PRO A 257 3.37 -3.64 -20.55
N ALA A 258 3.50 -4.55 -19.58
CA ALA A 258 4.73 -4.87 -18.88
C ALA A 258 5.00 -6.37 -18.89
N TRP A 259 6.22 -6.75 -19.28
CA TRP A 259 6.69 -8.13 -19.29
C TRP A 259 7.83 -8.27 -18.28
N TYR A 260 7.83 -9.37 -17.53
CA TYR A 260 8.90 -9.70 -16.59
C TYR A 260 9.69 -10.89 -17.11
N HIS A 261 11.00 -10.87 -16.88
CA HIS A 261 11.84 -12.03 -17.19
C HIS A 261 11.56 -13.16 -16.19
N LYS A 262 11.25 -14.38 -16.67
CA LYS A 262 10.87 -15.52 -15.81
C LYS A 262 11.92 -15.81 -14.72
N GLU A 263 13.21 -15.76 -15.07
CA GLU A 263 14.33 -16.06 -14.17
C GLU A 263 14.85 -14.84 -13.39
N LYS A 264 14.53 -13.64 -13.87
CA LYS A 264 14.96 -12.37 -13.27
C LYS A 264 13.73 -11.53 -13.03
N ARG A 265 12.87 -11.97 -12.10
CA ARG A 265 11.57 -11.34 -11.79
C ARG A 265 11.68 -9.84 -11.46
N LYS A 266 12.87 -9.35 -11.08
CA LYS A 266 13.18 -7.92 -10.83
C LYS A 266 13.51 -7.10 -12.10
N LYS A 267 13.63 -7.73 -13.27
CA LYS A 267 13.83 -7.05 -14.56
C LYS A 267 12.56 -7.11 -15.38
N TYR A 268 11.89 -5.96 -15.48
CA TYR A 268 10.74 -5.76 -16.34
C TYR A 268 11.22 -5.14 -17.65
N THR A 269 10.86 -5.76 -18.77
CA THR A 269 10.98 -5.14 -20.08
C THR A 269 9.59 -4.65 -20.44
N LEU A 270 9.44 -3.34 -20.44
CA LEU A 270 8.26 -2.69 -20.99
C LEU A 270 8.50 -2.63 -22.49
N ASP A 271 7.57 -3.19 -23.26
CA ASP A 271 7.69 -3.17 -24.71
C ASP A 271 7.54 -1.75 -25.24
N LEU A 272 8.64 -1.03 -25.32
CA LEU A 272 8.66 0.32 -25.86
C LEU A 272 8.48 0.33 -27.39
N LYS A 273 8.53 -0.84 -28.07
CA LYS A 273 8.50 -1.02 -29.52
C LYS A 273 8.17 -2.47 -29.95
N HIS A 274 6.91 -2.91 -29.96
CA HIS A 274 6.44 -3.81 -31.02
C HIS A 274 5.87 -2.87 -32.10
N GLN A 275 6.69 -2.32 -33.01
CA GLN A 275 7.55 -3.06 -33.93
C GLN A 275 9.07 -2.82 -33.72
N LYS A 276 9.77 -3.77 -33.11
CA LYS A 276 11.18 -4.04 -33.41
C LYS A 276 11.36 -5.53 -33.61
N ILE A 277 11.42 -5.89 -34.88
CA ILE A 277 11.95 -7.17 -35.37
C ILE A 277 13.32 -7.38 -34.73
N LEU A 278 13.49 -8.44 -33.94
CA LEU A 278 14.80 -8.90 -33.51
C LEU A 278 15.50 -9.49 -34.74
N ARG A 279 16.42 -8.73 -35.33
CA ARG A 279 17.20 -9.17 -36.50
C ARG A 279 18.44 -9.92 -36.01
N THR A 280 18.37 -11.25 -35.95
CA THR A 280 19.53 -12.13 -35.74
C THR A 280 19.97 -12.68 -37.11
N GLY A 281 20.91 -11.98 -37.77
CA GLY A 281 21.46 -12.40 -39.06
C GLY A 281 20.48 -12.31 -40.24
N ASN A 282 20.68 -13.17 -41.26
CA ASN A 282 19.92 -13.19 -42.53
C ASN A 282 18.54 -13.86 -42.46
N ARG A 283 17.96 -14.05 -41.26
CA ARG A 283 16.59 -14.57 -41.10
C ARG A 283 15.75 -13.61 -40.28
N ILE A 284 14.54 -13.34 -40.78
CA ILE A 284 13.50 -12.60 -40.07
C ILE A 284 12.70 -13.64 -39.29
N THR A 285 12.78 -13.63 -37.97
CA THR A 285 11.89 -14.42 -37.11
C THR A 285 10.80 -13.52 -36.57
N MET A 286 9.57 -13.73 -37.06
CA MET A 286 8.39 -13.00 -36.61
C MET A 286 7.78 -13.76 -35.42
N CYS A 287 7.99 -13.28 -34.21
CA CYS A 287 7.30 -13.81 -33.03
C CYS A 287 5.90 -13.16 -32.95
N LEU A 288 4.90 -13.83 -33.53
CA LEU A 288 3.49 -13.58 -33.19
C LEU A 288 3.22 -14.22 -31.83
N ILE A 289 3.06 -13.41 -30.79
CA ILE A 289 2.45 -13.88 -29.55
C ILE A 289 0.95 -14.07 -29.83
N HIS A 290 0.56 -15.29 -30.15
CA HIS A 290 -0.85 -15.68 -30.25
C HIS A 290 -1.53 -15.44 -28.90
N GLY A 291 -2.61 -14.64 -28.90
CA GLY A 291 -3.38 -14.31 -27.70
C GLY A 291 -4.43 -13.22 -27.88
N LEU A 292 -4.49 -12.57 -29.05
CA LEU A 292 -5.65 -11.81 -29.48
C LEU A 292 -6.61 -12.74 -30.24
N VAL A 293 -7.55 -13.34 -29.51
CA VAL A 293 -8.84 -13.70 -30.08
C VAL A 293 -9.86 -12.74 -29.46
N GLN A 294 -9.91 -11.52 -29.99
CA GLN A 294 -11.19 -10.82 -30.08
C GLN A 294 -11.88 -11.38 -31.32
N HIS A 295 -13.14 -11.79 -31.16
CA HIS A 295 -13.99 -12.37 -32.20
C HIS A 295 -13.83 -11.68 -33.56
N PHE A 296 -13.34 -12.42 -34.56
CA PHE A 296 -13.65 -12.15 -35.96
C PHE A 296 -14.10 -13.44 -36.62
N GLY A 297 -15.33 -13.43 -37.15
CA GLY A 297 -15.89 -14.53 -37.91
C GLY A 297 -15.06 -14.81 -39.17
N ARG A 298 -14.91 -16.11 -39.45
CA ARG A 298 -14.56 -16.71 -40.76
C ARG A 298 -13.52 -15.95 -41.61
N PHE A 299 -12.25 -16.18 -41.29
CA PHE A 299 -11.16 -16.11 -42.26
C PHE A 299 -10.33 -17.41 -42.20
N LEU A 300 -11.03 -18.55 -42.33
CA LEU A 300 -10.45 -19.89 -42.43
C LEU A 300 -10.42 -20.27 -43.92
N GLN A 301 -9.47 -19.71 -44.68
CA GLN A 301 -9.22 -20.21 -46.03
C GLN A 301 -7.84 -19.84 -46.57
N TRP A 302 -6.77 -20.08 -45.80
CA TRP A 302 -5.42 -20.33 -46.36
C TRP A 302 -4.47 -20.83 -45.27
N ALA A 303 -4.74 -22.02 -44.74
CA ALA A 303 -3.82 -22.72 -43.84
C ALA A 303 -2.95 -23.66 -44.68
N GLY A 304 -1.72 -23.22 -44.98
CA GLY A 304 -0.68 -24.05 -45.59
C GLY A 304 0.63 -23.86 -44.85
N GLN A 305 0.92 -24.78 -43.93
CA GLN A 305 2.22 -24.99 -43.27
C GLN A 305 2.79 -23.85 -42.42
N MET A 306 2.48 -23.87 -41.12
CA MET A 306 3.44 -23.41 -40.10
C MET A 306 3.64 -24.52 -39.06
N GLN A 307 4.88 -24.99 -38.93
CA GLN A 307 5.30 -25.86 -37.83
C GLN A 307 5.24 -25.08 -36.51
N THR A 308 4.48 -25.61 -35.57
CA THR A 308 4.37 -25.12 -34.20
C THR A 308 5.63 -25.47 -33.41
N VAL A 309 6.43 -24.45 -33.06
CA VAL A 309 7.46 -24.61 -32.02
C VAL A 309 6.81 -24.27 -30.67
N LYS A 310 6.70 -25.26 -29.78
CA LYS A 310 6.20 -25.11 -28.41
C LYS A 310 7.11 -24.16 -27.63
N THR A 311 6.64 -22.96 -27.31
CA THR A 311 7.25 -22.12 -26.28
C THR A 311 6.51 -22.27 -24.95
N SER A 312 7.27 -22.63 -23.92
CA SER A 312 6.81 -22.87 -22.54
C SER A 312 5.92 -21.75 -21.97
N SER A 313 4.82 -22.18 -21.34
CA SER A 313 3.77 -21.40 -20.68
C SER A 313 4.30 -20.17 -19.92
N ALA A 314 3.90 -18.98 -20.34
CA ALA A 314 4.02 -17.76 -19.55
C ALA A 314 2.75 -17.61 -18.70
N THR A 315 2.88 -17.72 -17.38
CA THR A 315 1.76 -17.53 -16.45
C THR A 315 1.63 -16.04 -16.14
N THR A 316 0.77 -15.32 -16.83
CA THR A 316 0.44 -13.92 -16.51
C THR A 316 -0.59 -13.86 -15.38
N GLN A 317 -0.27 -13.22 -14.25
CA GLN A 317 -1.30 -12.69 -13.35
C GLN A 317 -1.93 -11.46 -14.03
N PRO A 318 -3.27 -11.34 -14.11
CA PRO A 318 -3.91 -10.19 -14.72
C PRO A 318 -3.74 -8.97 -13.82
N ILE A 319 -2.94 -8.00 -14.28
CA ILE A 319 -2.87 -6.65 -13.71
C ILE A 319 -3.41 -5.70 -14.79
N CYS A 320 -4.49 -5.02 -14.49
CA CYS A 320 -5.16 -4.07 -15.38
C CYS A 320 -5.04 -2.64 -14.83
N LEU A 321 -5.21 -1.66 -15.71
CA LEU A 321 -5.53 -0.27 -15.42
C LEU A 321 -7.02 -0.13 -15.22
#